data_AF-A0A158A145-F1
#
_entry.id   AF-A0A158A145-F1
#
_cell.length_a   1.000
_cell.length_b   1.000
_cell.length_c   1.000
_cell.angle_alpha   90.00
_cell.angle_beta   90.00
_cell.angle_gamma   90.00
#
_symmetry.space_group_name_H-M   'P 1'
#
loop_
_entity.id
_entity.type
_entity.pdbx_description
1 polymer ?
#
loop_
_entity_poly.entity_id
_entity_poly.type
_entity_poly.pdbx_seq_one_letter_code
_entity_poly.pdbx_strand_id
1 'polypeptide(L)' 'MHGTTFARPEQTYPPLQIQIINRALRDAALAPSVNDALDCCADALLHLAEIIRAEVSHG' A
#
# COMPACT_ATOMS: atom_id res chain seq x y z
N MET A 1 -16.62 -22.05 -33.23
CA MET A 1 -15.47 -21.85 -32.32
C MET A 1 -15.65 -20.49 -31.66
N HIS A 2 -16.23 -20.45 -30.45
CA HIS A 2 -16.47 -19.20 -29.71
C HIS A 2 -15.28 -18.99 -28.77
N GLY A 3 -14.44 -17.99 -29.07
CA GLY A 3 -13.38 -17.55 -28.17
C GLY A 3 -13.97 -16.72 -27.05
N THR A 4 -14.21 -17.34 -25.89
CA THR A 4 -14.49 -16.60 -24.65
C THR A 4 -13.15 -16.23 -24.04
N THR A 5 -12.58 -15.11 -24.49
CA THR A 5 -11.57 -14.39 -23.73
C THR A 5 -12.20 -14.08 -22.38
N PHE A 6 -11.72 -14.74 -21.32
CA PHE A 6 -12.06 -14.35 -19.96
C PHE A 6 -11.61 -12.90 -19.80
N ALA A 7 -12.56 -11.97 -19.83
CA ALA A 7 -12.35 -10.60 -19.42
C ALA A 7 -11.83 -10.68 -17.98
N ARG A 8 -10.50 -10.58 -17.83
CA ARG A 8 -9.84 -10.52 -16.53
C ARG A 8 -10.50 -9.33 -15.83
N PRO A 9 -11.25 -9.53 -14.74
CA PRO A 9 -11.71 -8.40 -13.98
C PRO A 9 -10.42 -7.68 -13.61
N GLU A 10 -10.31 -6.43 -14.04
CA GLU A 10 -9.39 -5.49 -13.46
C GLU A 10 -9.79 -5.45 -11.99
N GLN A 11 -9.27 -6.41 -11.23
CA GLN A 11 -9.17 -6.38 -9.80
C GLN A 11 -8.29 -5.16 -9.55
N THR A 12 -8.92 -3.99 -9.60
CA THR A 12 -8.45 -2.69 -9.16
C THR A 12 -8.41 -2.77 -7.65
N TYR A 13 -7.69 -3.76 -7.14
CA TYR A 13 -7.18 -3.73 -5.80
C TYR A 13 -6.27 -2.52 -5.81
N PRO A 14 -6.47 -1.58 -4.87
CA PRO A 14 -5.55 -0.48 -4.75
C PRO A 14 -4.13 -1.06 -4.70
N PRO A 15 -3.17 -0.47 -5.44
CA PRO A 15 -1.78 -0.88 -5.40
C PRO A 15 -1.38 -1.12 -3.94
N LEU A 16 -0.57 -2.15 -3.66
CA LEU A 16 -0.16 -2.50 -2.28
C LEU A 16 0.28 -1.24 -1.50
N GLN A 17 0.93 -0.29 -2.19
CA GLN A 17 1.32 0.99 -1.62
C GLN A 17 0.13 1.82 -1.10
N ILE A 18 -0.96 1.91 -1.86
CA ILE A 18 -2.18 2.64 -1.46
C ILE A 18 -2.86 1.96 -0.26
N GLN A 19 -2.77 0.64 -0.13
CA GLN A 19 -3.29 -0.06 1.04
C GLN A 19 -2.48 0.26 2.29
N ILE A 20 -1.14 0.27 2.18
CA ILE A 20 -0.22 0.66 3.27
C ILE A 20 -0.50 2.09 3.72
N ILE A 21 -0.61 3.03 2.78
CA ILE A 21 -0.89 4.44 3.08
C ILE A 21 -2.24 4.60 3.78
N ASN A 22 -3.31 4.00 3.24
CA ASN A 22 -4.64 4.12 3.85
C ASN A 22 -4.71 3.50 5.25
N ARG A 23 -3.98 2.40 5.48
CA ARG A 23 -3.89 1.80 6.81
C ARG A 23 -3.20 2.76 7.78
N ALA A 24 -2.06 3.32 7.39
CA ALA A 24 -1.30 4.26 8.20
C ALA A 24 -2.11 5.52 8.54
N LEU A 25 -2.82 6.08 7.56
CA LEU A 25 -3.66 7.25 7.76
C LEU A 25 -4.82 6.98 8.73
N ARG A 26 -5.42 5.78 8.69
CA ARG A 26 -6.47 5.39 9.64
C ARG A 26 -5.92 5.23 11.05
N ASP A 27 -4.77 4.57 11.20
CA ASP A 27 -4.14 4.36 12.50
C ASP A 27 -3.69 5.71 13.08
N ALA A 28 -3.13 6.60 12.25
CA ALA A 28 -2.78 7.97 12.62
C ALA A 28 -3.99 8.82 13.03
N ALA A 29 -5.14 8.66 12.36
CA ALA A 29 -6.37 9.37 12.73
C ALA A 29 -6.96 8.91 14.07
N LEU A 30 -6.66 7.68 14.49
CA LEU A 30 -7.10 7.09 15.77
C LEU A 30 -6.05 7.23 16.88
N ALA A 31 -4.88 7.80 16.57
CA ALA A 31 -3.77 7.89 17.49
C ALA A 31 -4.06 8.90 18.62
N PRO A 32 -3.65 8.61 19.87
CA PRO A 32 -3.95 9.46 21.03
C PRO A 32 -3.08 10.71 21.11
N SER A 33 -1.96 10.76 20.37
CA SER A 33 -1.09 11.92 20.26
C SER A 33 -0.60 12.13 18.83
N VAL A 34 -0.15 13.36 18.55
CA VAL A 34 0.46 13.70 17.26
C VAL A 34 1.74 12.88 17.03
N ASN A 35 2.50 12.56 18.07
CA ASN A 35 3.72 11.75 17.93
C ASN A 35 3.37 10.32 17.51
N ASP A 36 2.36 9.70 18.11
CA ASP A 36 1.89 8.37 17.73
C ASP A 36 1.39 8.35 16.27
N ALA A 37 0.71 9.41 15.84
CA ALA A 37 0.27 9.55 14.46
C ALA A 37 1.46 9.64 13.48
N LEU A 38 2.51 10.37 13.85
CA LEU A 38 3.75 10.47 13.07
C LEU A 38 4.48 9.13 13.02
N ASP A 39 4.53 8.39 14.12
CA ASP A 39 5.14 7.05 14.16
C ASP A 39 4.41 6.08 13.23
N CYS A 40 3.07 6.07 13.21
CA CYS A 40 2.29 5.28 12.25
C CYS A 40 2.60 5.65 10.80
N CYS A 41 2.76 6.94 10.50
CA CYS A 41 3.12 7.39 9.16
C CYS A 41 4.56 7.00 8.79
N ALA A 42 5.49 7.09 9.74
CA ALA A 42 6.90 6.75 9.53
C ALA A 42 7.07 5.25 9.23
N ASP A 43 6.39 4.38 9.96
CA ASP A 43 6.40 2.93 9.73
C ASP A 43 5.91 2.57 8.32
N ALA A 44 4.82 3.21 7.88
CA ALA A 44 4.29 3.02 6.54
C ALA A 44 5.24 3.48 5.44
N LEU A 45 5.91 4.62 5.62
CA LEU A 45 6.92 5.11 4.68
C LEU A 45 8.13 4.19 4.61
N LEU A 46 8.57 3.63 5.74
CA LEU A 46 9.64 2.65 5.78
C LEU A 46 9.27 1.39 5.00
N HIS A 47 8.06 0.88 5.21
CA HIS A 47 7.56 -0.29 4.48
C HIS A 47 7.52 -0.04 2.96
N LEU A 48 7.08 1.16 2.54
CA LEU A 48 7.08 1.55 1.13
C LEU A 48 8.51 1.62 0.56
N ALA A 49 9.46 2.18 1.32
CA ALA A 49 10.85 2.26 0.91
C ALA A 49 11.47 0.88 0.69
N GLU A 50 11.16 -0.09 1.56
CA GLU A 50 11.63 -1.47 1.42
C GLU A 50 11.02 -2.16 0.18
N ILE A 51 9.73 -1.95 -0.11
CA ILE A 51 9.10 -2.43 -1.34
C ILE A 51 9.83 -1.84 -2.56
N ILE A 52 10.03 -0.52 -2.60
CA ILE A 52 10.67 0.15 -3.73
C ILE A 52 12.12 -0.34 -3.91
N ARG A 53 12.86 -0.51 -2.81
CA ARG A 53 14.23 -1.04 -2.84
C ARG A 53 14.27 -2.47 -3.39
N ALA A 54 13.31 -3.31 -3.01
CA ALA A 54 13.20 -4.67 -3.54
C ALA A 54 12.96 -4.64 -5.05
N GLU A 55 12.00 -3.83 -5.53
CA GLU A 55 11.72 -3.68 -6.97
C GLU A 55 12.95 -3.21 -7.76
N VAL A 56 13.70 -2.22 -7.24
CA VAL A 56 14.93 -1.73 -7.88
C VAL A 56 16.04 -2.79 -7.88
N SER A 57 16.12 -3.62 -6.85
CA SER A 57 17.14 -4.68 -6.75
C SER A 57 16.84 -5.88 -7.65
N HIS A 58 15.59 -6.07 -8.04
CA HIS A 58 15.15 -7.14 -8.94
C HIS A 58 15.09 -6.71 -10.43
N GLY A 59 15.37 -5.43 -10.72
CA GLY A 59 15.37 -4.83 -12.06
C GLY A 59 16.70 -4.92 -12.79
#